data_AF-A0A5C7Z2Q9-F1
#
_entry.id   AF-A0A5C7Z2Q9-F1
#
_cell.length_a   1.000
_cell.length_b   1.000
_cell.length_c   1.000
_cell.angle_alpha   90.00
_cell.angle_beta   90.00
_cell.angle_gamma   90.00
#
_symmetry.space_group_name_H-M   'P 1'
#
loop_
_entity.id
_entity.type
_entity.pdbx_description
1 polymer ?
#
loop_
_entity_poly.entity_id
_entity_poly.type
_entity_poly.pdbx_seq_one_letter_code
_entity_poly.pdbx_strand_id
1 'polypeptide(L)'
;NEGLLAEAQALCPNKHLNALQTVGYRELFDYFDGKTTLDFAIEQIKMNTRRFAKRQITWFKRTENVSWFDYLTDRKEIISSIKSKIHNS
;
A
#
# COMPACT_ATOMS: atom_id res chain seq x y z
N ASN A 1 -0.43 -3.75 -17.15
CA ASN A 1 -0.73 -4.63 -15.99
C ASN A 1 0.33 -5.70 -15.72
N GLU A 2 1.54 -5.63 -16.30
CA GLU A 2 2.46 -6.80 -16.30
C GLU A 2 3.79 -6.58 -15.56
N GLY A 3 4.03 -5.40 -14.98
CA GLY A 3 5.34 -5.08 -14.39
C GLY A 3 5.64 -5.79 -13.06
N LEU A 4 4.64 -5.93 -12.19
CA LEU A 4 4.87 -6.44 -10.83
C LEU A 4 5.33 -7.91 -10.81
N LEU A 5 4.79 -8.75 -11.70
CA LEU A 5 5.14 -10.16 -11.73
C LEU A 5 6.58 -10.37 -12.21
N ALA A 6 6.98 -9.65 -13.27
CA ALA A 6 8.36 -9.67 -13.77
C ALA A 6 9.35 -9.12 -12.75
N GLU A 7 9.01 -8.02 -12.08
CA GLU A 7 9.83 -7.44 -11.02
C GLU A 7 9.98 -8.39 -9.82
N ALA A 8 8.88 -8.99 -9.34
CA ALA A 8 8.91 -9.95 -8.25
C ALA A 8 9.74 -11.19 -8.62
N GLN A 9 9.67 -11.66 -9.85
CA GLN A 9 10.48 -12.79 -10.31
C GLN A 9 11.98 -12.46 -10.26
N ALA A 10 12.38 -11.27 -10.71
CA ALA A 10 13.77 -10.81 -10.65
C ALA A 10 14.28 -10.67 -9.20
N LEU A 11 13.40 -10.31 -8.27
CA LEU A 11 13.72 -10.10 -6.86
C LEU A 11 13.58 -11.37 -5.99
N CYS A 12 13.06 -12.46 -6.55
CA CYS A 12 12.85 -13.73 -5.84
C CYS A 12 14.11 -14.27 -5.13
N PRO A 13 15.34 -14.18 -5.69
CA PRO A 13 16.56 -14.58 -4.98
C PRO A 13 16.76 -13.84 -3.64
N ASN A 14 16.27 -12.60 -3.56
CA ASN A 14 16.39 -11.75 -2.39
C ASN A 14 15.17 -11.82 -1.47
N LYS A 15 14.23 -12.76 -1.67
CA LYS A 15 12.96 -12.84 -0.94
C LYS A 15 13.06 -12.85 0.59
N HIS A 16 14.21 -13.22 1.14
CA HIS A 16 14.48 -13.24 2.58
C HIS A 16 14.67 -11.83 3.19
N LEU A 17 14.85 -10.79 2.37
CA LEU A 17 14.97 -9.42 2.85
C LEU A 17 13.63 -8.90 3.36
N ASN A 18 13.62 -8.27 4.54
CA ASN A 18 12.40 -7.71 5.14
C ASN A 18 11.67 -6.72 4.23
N ALA A 19 12.39 -5.96 3.41
CA ALA A 19 11.82 -5.02 2.46
C ALA A 19 10.93 -5.71 1.40
N LEU A 20 11.16 -6.99 1.12
CA LEU A 20 10.42 -7.78 0.13
C LEU A 20 9.34 -8.67 0.77
N GLN A 21 9.09 -8.52 2.07
CA GLN A 21 8.00 -9.18 2.79
C GLN A 21 6.71 -8.35 2.82
N THR A 22 6.59 -7.37 1.91
CA THR A 22 5.40 -6.54 1.78
C THR A 22 4.28 -7.25 1.02
N VAL A 23 3.05 -6.73 1.16
CA VAL A 23 1.88 -7.19 0.38
C VAL A 23 2.19 -7.06 -1.11
N GLY A 24 1.94 -8.10 -1.89
CA GLY A 24 2.33 -8.19 -3.29
C GLY A 24 3.43 -9.23 -3.48
N TYR A 25 4.65 -8.89 -3.06
CA TYR A 25 5.82 -9.75 -3.27
C TYR A 25 5.72 -11.07 -2.52
N ARG A 26 5.27 -11.06 -1.26
CA ARG A 26 5.16 -12.29 -0.47
C ARG A 26 4.24 -13.32 -1.12
N GLU A 27 3.07 -12.88 -1.58
CA GLU A 27 2.11 -13.75 -2.27
C GLU A 27 2.66 -14.27 -3.61
N LEU A 28 3.40 -13.44 -4.35
CA LEU A 28 4.04 -13.85 -5.60
C LEU A 28 5.23 -14.80 -5.37
N PHE A 29 5.99 -14.63 -4.29
CA PHE A 29 7.05 -15.56 -3.91
C PHE A 29 6.49 -16.93 -3.53
N ASP A 30 5.35 -16.99 -2.83
CA ASP A 30 4.68 -18.26 -2.56
C ASP A 30 4.18 -18.94 -3.83
N TYR A 31 3.77 -18.18 -4.85
CA TYR A 31 3.46 -18.70 -6.18
C TYR A 31 4.72 -19.25 -6.89
N PHE A 32 5.82 -18.49 -6.90
CA PHE A 32 7.08 -18.94 -7.51
C PHE A 32 7.69 -20.16 -6.80
N ASP A 33 7.45 -20.31 -5.49
CA ASP A 33 7.84 -21.49 -4.71
C ASP A 33 6.91 -22.70 -4.94
N GLY A 34 5.87 -22.57 -5.79
CA GLY A 34 4.92 -23.64 -6.09
C GLY A 34 3.94 -23.96 -4.95
N LYS A 35 3.86 -23.11 -3.92
CA LYS A 35 2.96 -23.33 -2.76
C LYS A 35 1.51 -22.96 -3.05
N THR A 36 1.29 -22.13 -4.07
CA THR A 36 -0.05 -21.65 -4.45
C THR A 36 -0.15 -21.40 -5.96
N THR A 37 -1.36 -21.16 -6.46
CA THR A 37 -1.61 -20.79 -7.85
C THR A 37 -1.51 -19.28 -8.04
N LEU A 38 -1.23 -18.85 -9.29
CA LEU A 38 -1.17 -17.42 -9.61
C LEU A 38 -2.49 -16.72 -9.30
N ASP A 39 -3.62 -17.33 -9.65
CA ASP A 39 -4.95 -16.76 -9.40
C ASP A 39 -5.21 -16.57 -7.91
N PHE A 40 -4.82 -17.57 -7.10
CA PHE A 40 -4.94 -17.46 -5.65
C PHE A 40 -4.02 -16.36 -5.09
N ALA A 41 -2.77 -16.28 -5.55
CA ALA A 41 -1.85 -15.21 -5.16
C ALA A 41 -2.43 -13.83 -5.49
N ILE A 42 -2.99 -13.63 -6.68
CA ILE A 42 -3.63 -12.38 -7.09
C ILE A 42 -4.81 -12.02 -6.17
N GLU A 43 -5.67 -12.99 -5.84
CA GLU A 43 -6.78 -12.76 -4.92
C GLU A 43 -6.30 -12.43 -3.50
N GLN A 44 -5.24 -13.09 -3.02
CA GLN A 44 -4.63 -12.76 -1.74
C GLN A 44 -4.05 -11.34 -1.72
N ILE A 45 -3.37 -10.91 -2.78
CA ILE A 45 -2.83 -9.55 -2.91
C ILE A 45 -3.97 -8.54 -2.81
N LYS A 46 -5.05 -8.72 -3.58
CA LYS A 46 -6.22 -7.82 -3.52
C LYS A 46 -6.81 -7.75 -2.12
N MET A 47 -6.98 -8.89 -1.47
CA MET A 47 -7.55 -8.97 -0.12
C MET A 47 -6.64 -8.29 0.91
N ASN A 48 -5.34 -8.57 0.90
CA ASN A 48 -4.38 -8.05 1.85
C ASN A 48 -4.15 -6.55 1.65
N THR A 49 -4.20 -6.05 0.42
CA THR A 49 -4.20 -4.61 0.11
C THR A 49 -5.41 -3.90 0.73
N ARG A 50 -6.63 -4.46 0.59
CA ARG A 50 -7.83 -3.90 1.25
C ARG A 50 -7.72 -3.90 2.77
N ARG A 51 -7.23 -5.00 3.36
CA ARG A 51 -7.01 -5.10 4.81
C ARG A 51 -5.97 -4.09 5.30
N PHE A 52 -4.89 -3.91 4.54
CA PHE A 52 -3.86 -2.92 4.84
C PHE A 52 -4.41 -1.49 4.78
N ALA A 53 -5.13 -1.13 3.71
CA ALA A 53 -5.79 0.17 3.60
C ALA A 53 -6.77 0.43 4.76
N LYS A 54 -7.57 -0.56 5.15
CA LYS A 54 -8.45 -0.45 6.32
C LYS A 54 -7.66 -0.20 7.62
N ARG A 55 -6.54 -0.91 7.84
CA ARG A 55 -5.67 -0.68 9.00
C ARG A 55 -5.06 0.72 9.01
N GLN A 56 -4.60 1.20 7.85
CA GLN A 56 -4.08 2.57 7.69
C GLN A 56 -5.13 3.60 8.11
N ILE A 57 -6.36 3.49 7.57
CA ILE A 57 -7.47 4.38 7.93
C ILE A 57 -7.75 4.34 9.44
N THR A 58 -7.85 3.14 10.03
CA THR A 58 -8.09 3.00 11.47
C THR A 58 -6.98 3.66 12.30
N TRP A 59 -5.72 3.51 11.89
CA TRP A 59 -4.58 4.10 12.58
C TRP A 59 -4.60 5.63 12.50
N PHE A 60 -4.81 6.19 11.30
CA PHE A 60 -4.91 7.65 11.12
C PHE A 60 -6.11 8.25 11.86
N LYS A 61 -7.25 7.55 11.95
CA LYS A 61 -8.42 8.03 12.72
C LYS A 61 -8.15 8.21 14.21
N ARG A 62 -7.13 7.54 14.75
CA ARG A 62 -6.70 7.68 16.16
C ARG A 62 -5.65 8.78 16.37
N THR A 63 -5.17 9.39 15.30
CA THR A 63 -4.15 10.43 15.36
C THR A 63 -4.82 11.78 15.53
N GLU A 64 -4.46 12.50 16.60
CA GLU A 64 -4.95 13.86 16.84
C GLU A 64 -4.31 14.85 15.85
N ASN A 65 -4.96 15.99 15.63
CA ASN A 65 -4.48 17.06 14.74
C ASN A 65 -4.37 16.70 13.24
N VAL A 66 -4.96 15.57 12.81
CA VAL A 66 -5.03 15.21 11.39
C VAL A 66 -6.10 16.04 10.68
N SER A 67 -5.72 16.59 9.51
CA SER A 67 -6.66 17.25 8.59
C SER A 67 -7.07 16.25 7.52
N TRP A 68 -8.34 15.88 7.50
CA TRP A 68 -8.88 14.95 6.51
C TRP A 68 -9.38 15.71 5.29
N PHE A 69 -9.03 15.22 4.11
CA PHE A 69 -9.54 15.70 2.84
C PHE A 69 -10.13 14.51 2.09
N ASP A 70 -11.17 14.76 1.29
CA ASP A 70 -11.70 13.75 0.40
C ASP A 70 -10.73 13.55 -0.78
N TYR A 71 -10.73 12.38 -1.40
CA TYR A 71 -9.89 12.12 -2.57
C TYR A 71 -10.32 12.95 -3.80
N LEU A 72 -11.55 13.48 -3.79
CA LEU A 72 -12.09 14.40 -4.77
C LEU A 72 -11.75 15.88 -4.49
N THR A 73 -11.19 16.20 -3.31
CA THR A 73 -10.85 17.57 -2.96
C THR A 73 -9.77 18.11 -3.90
N ASP A 74 -9.97 19.32 -4.41
CA ASP A 74 -9.00 19.96 -5.30
C ASP A 74 -7.69 20.23 -4.55
N ARG A 75 -6.58 19.94 -5.21
CA ARG A 75 -5.23 20.11 -4.63
C ARG A 75 -4.98 21.55 -4.16
N LYS A 76 -5.53 22.56 -4.84
CA LYS A 76 -5.39 23.98 -4.47
C LYS A 76 -6.02 24.26 -3.11
N GLU A 77 -7.18 23.65 -2.82
CA GLU A 77 -7.85 23.80 -1.52
C GLU A 77 -7.01 23.18 -0.40
N ILE A 78 -6.44 21.99 -0.64
CA ILE A 78 -5.54 21.32 0.31
C ILE A 78 -4.33 22.21 0.62
N ILE A 79 -3.68 22.76 -0.42
CA ILE A 79 -2.52 23.65 -0.26
C ILE A 79 -2.89 24.92 0.51
N SER A 80 -4.05 25.52 0.22
CA SER A 80 -4.53 26.71 0.92
C SER A 80 -4.76 26.44 2.41
N SER A 81 -5.39 25.32 2.75
CA SER A 81 -5.62 24.89 4.13
C SER A 81 -4.30 24.72 4.90
N ILE A 82 -3.31 24.07 4.28
CA ILE A 82 -1.97 23.88 4.88
C ILE A 82 -1.29 25.23 5.12
N LYS A 83 -1.30 26.15 4.13
CA LYS A 83 -0.69 27.48 4.27
C LYS A 83 -1.29 28.29 5.41
N SER A 84 -2.61 28.26 5.55
CA SER A 84 -3.32 28.96 6.65
C SER A 84 -2.89 28.45 8.03
N LYS A 85 -2.71 27.14 8.19
CA LYS A 85 -2.25 26.55 9.46
C LYS A 85 -0.81 26.93 9.82
N ILE A 86 0.07 27.04 8.83
CA ILE A 86 1.47 27.45 9.04
C ILE A 86 1.57 28.92 9.44
N HIS A 87 0.72 29.80 8.90
CA HIS A 87 0.77 31.24 9.19
C HIS A 87 0.12 31.63 10.52
N ASN A 88 -0.77 30.78 11.05
CA ASN A 88 -1.45 30.97 12.34
C ASN A 88 -0.77 30.24 13.52
N SER A 89 0.41 29.65 13.31
CA SER A 89 1.24 28.98 14.34
C SER A 89 2.51 29.78 14.58
#